data_AF-A0A392QUW4-F1
#
_entry.id   AF-A0A392QUW4-F1
#
_cell.length_a   1.000
_cell.length_b   1.000
_cell.length_c   1.000
_cell.angle_alpha   90.00
_cell.angle_beta   90.00
_cell.angle_gamma   90.00
#
_symmetry.space_group_name_H-M   'P 1'
#
loop_
_entity.id
_entity.type
_entity.pdbx_description
1 polymer ?
#
loop_
_entity_poly.entity_id
_entity_poly.type
_entity_poly.pdbx_seq_one_letter_code
_entity_poly.pdbx_strand_id
1 'polypeptide(L)'
;MDLAHCYLEGNADAVEFCPHNGHHNILAASTYTLQEGDQPSRYGSISLFNTDGDTGNLDKVYSEETSGIFDIKWNPPAGHTTSPHLGQADADGYLRIKMLDGGSDGVQ
;
A
#
# COMPACT_ATOMS: atom_id res chain seq x y z
N MET A 1 2.58 12.49 19.85
CA MET A 1 2.73 11.10 20.32
C MET A 1 2.11 10.25 19.24
N ASP A 2 2.85 9.24 18.78
CA ASP A 2 2.37 8.35 17.72
C ASP A 2 1.57 7.22 18.35
N LEU A 3 0.47 6.84 17.71
CA LEU A 3 -0.35 5.69 18.14
C LEU A 3 0.36 4.36 17.82
N ALA A 4 1.05 4.30 16.68
CA ALA A 4 1.83 3.16 16.19
C ALA A 4 2.95 3.66 15.26
N HIS A 5 4.03 2.90 15.09
CA HIS A 5 5.03 3.18 14.08
C HIS A 5 5.76 1.91 13.64
N CYS A 6 6.30 1.93 12.42
CA CYS A 6 7.24 0.93 11.92
C CYS A 6 8.23 1.60 10.95
N TYR A 7 9.37 0.96 10.72
CA TYR A 7 10.28 1.34 9.65
C TYR A 7 9.95 0.57 8.37
N LEU A 8 9.92 1.28 7.24
CA LEU A 8 9.88 0.68 5.90
C LEU A 8 11.30 0.47 5.39
N GLU A 9 11.48 -0.41 4.41
CA GLU A 9 12.79 -0.71 3.80
C GLU A 9 13.26 0.39 2.81
N GLY A 10 12.51 1.48 2.69
CA GLY A 10 12.84 2.66 1.89
C GLY A 10 12.13 3.90 2.45
N ASN A 11 12.35 5.06 1.83
CA ASN A 11 11.70 6.29 2.28
C ASN A 11 10.18 6.19 2.01
N ALA A 12 9.36 6.40 3.04
CA ALA A 12 7.92 6.50 2.89
C ALA A 12 7.57 7.68 1.98
N ASP A 13 6.71 7.45 0.98
CA ASP A 13 6.34 8.47 -0.01
C ASP A 13 4.84 8.81 0.04
N ALA A 14 3.97 7.80 -0.03
CA ALA A 14 2.53 7.97 0.08
C ALA A 14 1.90 6.92 1.00
N VAL A 15 0.77 7.28 1.61
CA VAL A 15 -0.08 6.39 2.39
C VAL A 15 -1.54 6.67 2.08
N GLU A 16 -2.37 5.63 1.98
CA GLU A 16 -3.83 5.78 1.90
C GLU A 16 -4.56 4.65 2.64
N PHE A 17 -5.54 5.04 3.46
CA PHE A 17 -6.52 4.09 4.02
C PHE A 17 -7.51 3.65 2.94
N CYS A 18 -7.84 2.36 2.94
CA CYS A 18 -8.86 1.84 2.04
C CYS A 18 -10.25 2.39 2.44
N PRO A 19 -11.02 3.02 1.52
CA PRO A 19 -12.30 3.63 1.84
C PRO A 19 -13.47 2.64 1.84
N HIS A 20 -13.25 1.38 1.42
CA HIS A 20 -14.30 0.37 1.31
C HIS A 20 -14.72 -0.17 2.68
N ASN A 21 -16.03 -0.34 2.86
CA ASN A 21 -16.57 -0.97 4.07
C ASN A 21 -15.95 -2.36 4.29
N GLY A 22 -15.63 -2.66 5.55
CA GLY A 22 -14.96 -3.90 5.94
C GLY A 22 -13.45 -3.92 5.72
N HIS A 23 -12.87 -2.86 5.13
CA HIS A 23 -11.44 -2.74 4.87
C HIS A 23 -10.85 -1.42 5.37
N HIS A 24 -11.58 -0.64 6.18
CA HIS A 24 -11.11 0.65 6.72
C HIS A 24 -9.87 0.53 7.61
N ASN A 25 -9.61 -0.68 8.13
CA ASN A 25 -8.41 -1.03 8.86
C ASN A 25 -7.18 -1.28 7.95
N ILE A 26 -7.36 -1.30 6.62
CA ILE A 26 -6.26 -1.52 5.69
C ILE A 26 -5.63 -0.19 5.32
N LEU A 27 -4.35 -0.05 5.64
CA LEU A 27 -3.50 1.07 5.27
C LEU A 27 -2.50 0.61 4.20
N ALA A 28 -2.55 1.21 3.01
CA ALA A 28 -1.49 1.06 2.04
C ALA A 28 -0.39 2.09 2.31
N ALA A 29 0.86 1.67 2.20
CA ALA A 29 2.02 2.55 2.21
C ALA A 29 2.93 2.23 1.05
N SER A 30 3.43 3.26 0.38
CA SER A 30 4.42 3.13 -0.69
C SER A 30 5.76 3.73 -0.28
N THR A 31 6.82 3.23 -0.89
CA THR A 31 8.15 3.82 -0.77
C THR A 31 8.70 4.29 -2.11
N TYR A 32 9.54 5.32 -2.02
CA TYR A 32 10.34 5.83 -3.11
C TYR A 32 11.75 6.08 -2.62
N THR A 33 12.74 5.46 -3.26
CA THR A 33 14.14 5.76 -2.98
C THR A 33 14.90 5.93 -4.29
N LEU A 34 15.61 7.05 -4.40
CA LEU A 34 16.54 7.33 -5.49
C LEU A 34 17.94 6.95 -5.02
N GLN A 35 18.57 6.00 -5.72
CA GLN A 35 20.01 5.79 -5.61
C GLN A 35 20.69 6.63 -6.69
N GLU A 36 21.45 7.63 -6.24
CA GLU A 36 22.24 8.51 -7.09
C GLU A 36 23.51 7.81 -7.61
N GLY A 37 24.04 8.31 -8.73
CA GLY A 37 25.24 7.80 -9.40
C GLY A 37 25.22 8.09 -10.89
N ASP A 38 26.23 7.59 -11.61
CA ASP A 38 26.30 7.75 -13.08
C ASP A 38 25.12 7.09 -13.80
N GLN A 39 24.55 6.05 -13.20
CA GLN A 39 23.32 5.38 -13.64
C GLN A 39 22.33 5.37 -12.47
N PRO A 40 21.49 6.42 -12.34
CA PRO A 40 20.56 6.51 -11.22
C PRO A 40 19.48 5.42 -11.31
N SER A 41 19.10 4.86 -10.17
CA SER A 41 18.04 3.87 -10.06
C SER A 41 16.97 4.32 -9.06
N ARG A 42 15.72 3.94 -9.31
CA ARG A 42 14.58 4.27 -8.45
C ARG A 42 13.89 3.00 -8.03
N TYR A 43 13.96 2.69 -6.74
CA TYR A 43 13.35 1.50 -6.16
C TYR A 43 12.32 1.91 -5.12
N GLY A 44 11.38 1.00 -4.91
CA GLY A 44 10.28 1.20 -3.98
C GLY A 44 9.67 -0.12 -3.59
N SER A 45 8.60 -0.01 -2.83
CA SER A 45 7.79 -1.13 -2.39
C SER A 45 6.40 -0.61 -2.09
N ILE A 46 5.44 -1.51 -2.19
CA ILE A 46 4.10 -1.28 -1.68
C ILE A 46 3.84 -2.29 -0.56
N SER A 47 3.36 -1.80 0.57
CA SER A 47 3.01 -2.63 1.72
C SER A 47 1.58 -2.35 2.13
N LEU A 48 0.87 -3.38 2.58
CA LEU A 48 -0.41 -3.23 3.25
C LEU A 48 -0.24 -3.55 4.73
N PHE A 49 -0.87 -2.72 5.55
CA PHE A 49 -0.91 -2.87 6.98
C PHE A 49 -2.35 -3.04 7.44
N ASN A 50 -2.55 -3.91 8.41
CA ASN A 50 -3.75 -3.95 9.22
C ASN A 50 -3.54 -3.03 10.43
N THR A 51 -4.40 -2.04 10.59
CA THR A 51 -4.40 -1.11 11.71
C THR A 51 -5.51 -1.49 12.68
N ASP A 52 -5.16 -1.84 13.91
CA ASP A 52 -6.14 -1.96 14.99
C ASP A 52 -6.30 -0.58 15.64
N GLY A 53 -7.44 0.05 15.35
CA GLY A 53 -7.74 1.44 15.74
C GLY A 53 -7.76 1.68 17.25
N ASP A 54 -7.97 0.62 18.06
CA ASP A 54 -8.09 0.75 19.51
C ASP A 54 -6.81 0.37 20.26
N THR A 55 -6.00 -0.54 19.71
CA THR A 55 -4.77 -1.02 20.37
C THR A 55 -3.50 -0.34 19.86
N GLY A 56 -3.57 0.38 18.74
CA GLY A 56 -2.41 1.03 18.13
C GLY A 56 -1.44 0.04 17.49
N ASN A 57 -1.94 -1.09 17.00
CA ASN A 57 -1.14 -2.03 16.24
C ASN A 57 -1.08 -1.64 14.76
N LEU A 58 0.09 -1.85 14.15
CA LEU A 58 0.37 -1.61 12.73
C LEU A 58 1.06 -2.86 12.16
N ASP A 59 0.25 -3.85 11.79
CA ASP A 59 0.75 -5.16 11.37
C ASP A 59 0.88 -5.22 9.86
N LYS A 60 2.10 -5.43 9.36
CA LYS A 60 2.34 -5.60 7.92
C LYS A 60 1.78 -6.95 7.47
N VAL A 61 0.75 -6.94 6.63
CA VAL A 61 0.09 -8.16 6.12
C VAL A 61 0.49 -8.52 4.69
N TYR A 62 1.05 -7.56 3.96
CA TYR A 62 1.51 -7.75 2.58
C TYR A 62 2.65 -6.79 2.25
N SER A 63 3.57 -7.23 1.39
CA SER A 63 4.58 -6.35 0.80
C SER A 63 5.06 -6.90 -0.54
N GLU A 64 5.35 -5.99 -1.47
CA GLU A 64 5.92 -6.30 -2.78
C GLU A 64 6.94 -5.23 -3.15
N GLU A 65 8.13 -5.64 -3.59
CA GLU A 65 9.13 -4.75 -4.16
C GLU A 65 8.73 -4.29 -5.57
N THR A 66 9.02 -3.04 -5.90
CA THR A 66 8.71 -2.45 -7.20
C THR A 66 9.65 -1.28 -7.49
N SER A 67 9.45 -0.59 -8.61
CA SER A 67 10.16 0.66 -8.89
C SER A 67 9.59 1.76 -7.99
N GLY A 68 10.37 2.82 -7.74
CA GLY A 68 9.95 3.91 -6.82
C GLY A 68 8.53 4.40 -7.15
N ILE A 69 7.64 4.45 -6.16
CA ILE A 69 6.23 4.81 -6.37
C ILE A 69 6.06 6.31 -6.15
N PHE A 70 5.33 7.00 -7.02
CA PHE A 70 5.04 8.43 -6.87
C PHE A 70 3.66 8.73 -6.29
N ASP A 71 2.67 7.86 -6.53
CA ASP A 71 1.32 8.02 -6.01
C ASP A 71 0.60 6.68 -5.93
N ILE A 72 -0.29 6.57 -4.95
CA ILE A 72 -1.22 5.44 -4.80
C ILE A 72 -2.62 5.97 -4.54
N LYS A 73 -3.62 5.28 -5.07
CA LYS A 73 -5.01 5.69 -4.86
C LYS A 73 -6.00 4.54 -4.81
N TRP A 74 -6.77 4.45 -3.74
CA TRP A 74 -7.89 3.51 -3.69
C TRP A 74 -9.02 3.94 -4.61
N ASN A 75 -9.67 2.99 -5.28
CA ASN A 75 -10.92 3.26 -5.98
C ASN A 75 -12.01 3.65 -4.97
N PRO A 76 -12.92 4.59 -5.33
CA PRO A 76 -13.99 4.97 -4.44
C PRO A 76 -14.94 3.79 -4.19
N PRO A 77 -15.66 3.77 -3.05
CA PRO A 77 -16.74 2.81 -2.81
C PRO A 77 -17.90 3.10 -3.78
N ALA A 78 -17.85 2.50 -4.97
CA ALA A 78 -18.94 2.54 -5.94
C ALA A 78 -19.80 1.28 -5.77
N GLY A 79 -21.13 1.45 -5.71
CA GLY A 79 -22.10 0.38 -5.35
C GLY A 79 -22.13 -0.89 -6.23
N HIS A 80 -21.20 -1.05 -7.17
CA HIS A 80 -21.08 -2.23 -8.04
C HIS A 80 -19.71 -2.94 -7.94
N THR A 81 -18.69 -2.34 -7.33
CA THR A 81 -17.39 -3.02 -7.13
C THR A 81 -17.39 -3.70 -5.78
N THR A 82 -17.32 -5.03 -5.76
CA THR A 82 -17.32 -5.81 -4.52
C THR A 82 -15.94 -5.93 -3.89
N SER A 83 -14.86 -5.71 -4.65
CA SER A 83 -13.47 -5.75 -4.16
C SER A 83 -12.79 -4.37 -4.23
N PRO A 84 -12.00 -4.00 -3.21
CA PRO A 84 -11.13 -2.83 -3.25
C PRO A 84 -10.01 -2.99 -4.28
N HIS A 85 -9.71 -1.91 -4.99
CA HIS A 85 -8.60 -1.82 -5.93
C HIS A 85 -7.71 -0.62 -5.58
N LEU A 86 -6.40 -0.82 -5.71
CA LEU A 86 -5.38 0.18 -5.46
C LEU A 86 -4.67 0.52 -6.78
N GLY A 87 -4.83 1.76 -7.23
CA GLY A 87 -4.01 2.33 -8.30
C GLY A 87 -2.61 2.66 -7.80
N GLN A 88 -1.60 2.42 -8.63
CA GLN A 88 -0.19 2.73 -8.36
C GLN A 88 0.44 3.36 -9.61
N ALA A 89 1.08 4.52 -9.46
CA ALA A 89 1.93 5.14 -10.49
C ALA A 89 3.41 5.05 -10.09
N ASP A 90 4.25 4.46 -10.95
CA ASP A 90 5.66 4.19 -10.62
C ASP A 90 6.69 4.96 -11.45
N ALA A 91 7.95 4.81 -11.05
CA ALA A 91 9.12 5.44 -11.65
C ALA A 91 9.51 4.90 -13.03
N ASP A 92 9.01 3.74 -13.42
CA ASP A 92 9.28 3.13 -14.73
C ASP A 92 8.26 3.60 -15.78
N GLY A 93 7.28 4.42 -15.39
CA GLY A 93 6.24 4.93 -16.28
C GLY A 93 5.05 3.99 -16.41
N TYR A 94 4.88 3.04 -15.48
CA TYR A 94 3.73 2.14 -15.44
C TYR A 94 2.65 2.65 -14.49
N LEU A 95 1.40 2.55 -14.96
CA LEU A 95 0.19 2.60 -14.14
C LEU A 95 -0.29 1.17 -13.90
N ARG A 96 -0.50 0.79 -12.64
CA ARG A 96 -1.02 -0.54 -12.26
C ARG A 96 -2.28 -0.40 -11.42
N ILE A 97 -3.17 -1.38 -11.54
CA ILE A 97 -4.30 -1.59 -10.64
C ILE A 97 -4.07 -2.91 -9.94
N LYS A 98 -3.95 -2.88 -8.62
CA LYS A 98 -3.83 -4.05 -7.75
C LYS A 98 -5.18 -4.34 -7.11
N MET A 99 -5.54 -5.61 -6.98
CA MET A 99 -6.75 -6.04 -6.27
C MET A 99 -6.38 -6.40 -4.83
N LEU A 100 -7.20 -5.98 -3.88
CA LEU A 100 -7.12 -6.57 -2.54
C LEU A 100 -7.85 -7.91 -2.60
N ASP A 101 -7.10 -9.01 -2.64
CA ASP A 101 -7.70 -10.33 -2.51
C ASP A 101 -8.30 -10.44 -1.11
N GLY A 102 -9.63 -10.49 -1.05
CA GLY A 102 -10.34 -10.82 0.17
C GLY A 102 -9.99 -12.27 0.49
N GLY A 103 -9.04 -12.48 1.40
CA GLY A 103 -8.76 -13.79 1.96
C GLY A 103 -10.01 -14.35 2.61
N SER A 104 -10.86 -15.03 1.84
CA SER A 104 -11.60 -16.13 2.37
C SER A 104 -10.58 -17.23 2.60
N ASP A 105 -10.08 -17.33 3.83
CA ASP A 105 -9.60 -18.61 4.35
C ASP A 105 -10.80 -19.57 4.36
N GLY A 106 -11.14 -20.06 3.18
CA GLY A 106 -11.94 -21.24 2.99
C GLY A 106 -11.05 -22.41 3.37
N VAL A 107 -11.07 -22.78 4.65
CA VAL A 107 -10.74 -24.14 5.07
C VAL A 107 -11.55 -25.08 4.18
N GLN A 108 -10.85 -25.84 3.34
CA GLN A 108 -11.28 -27.19 2.97
C GLN A 108 -10.07 -28.11 2.83
#